data_AF-A0A2E5MKX7-F1
#
_entry.id   AF-A0A2E5MKX7-F1
#
_cell.length_a   1.000
_cell.length_b   1.000
_cell.length_c   1.000
_cell.angle_alpha   90.00
_cell.angle_beta   90.00
_cell.angle_gamma   90.00
#
_symmetry.space_group_name_H-M   'P 1'
#
loop_
_entity.id
_entity.type
_entity.pdbx_description
1 polymer ?
#
loop_
_entity_poly.entity_id
_entity_poly.type
_entity_poly.pdbx_seq_one_letter_code
_entity_poly.pdbx_strand_id
1 'polypeptide(L)'
;MNTTHSPLLLKRPLRAHPSLVSRLGLGFGFGMLRTWQRRWSNRQALRHDFHGASPQWLARIERDIGLEPGTLKDEMQKPFWSE
;
A
#
# COMPACT_ATOMS: atom_id res chain seq x y z
N MET A 1 -67.21 -30.50 11.02
CA MET A 1 -66.83 -29.46 12.00
C MET A 1 -65.54 -28.83 11.54
N ASN A 2 -65.60 -27.51 11.33
CA ASN A 2 -64.56 -26.67 10.73
C ASN A 2 -63.48 -26.31 11.76
N THR A 3 -62.21 -26.22 11.33
CA THR A 3 -61.15 -25.28 11.76
C THR A 3 -59.79 -25.84 11.28
N THR A 4 -58.73 -25.14 10.88
CA THR A 4 -58.44 -23.74 10.52
C THR A 4 -57.03 -23.72 9.91
N HIS A 5 -56.90 -22.97 8.80
CA HIS A 5 -55.75 -22.26 8.26
C HIS A 5 -54.37 -22.30 8.97
N SER A 6 -53.33 -22.58 8.18
CA SER A 6 -52.17 -21.70 7.88
C SER A 6 -50.79 -22.37 8.03
N PRO A 7 -50.00 -22.44 6.94
CA PRO A 7 -48.60 -22.81 6.98
C PRO A 7 -47.76 -21.53 7.15
N LEU A 8 -47.28 -21.26 8.36
CA LEU A 8 -46.35 -20.16 8.60
C LEU A 8 -45.30 -20.62 9.60
N LEU A 9 -44.03 -20.63 9.18
CA LEU A 9 -42.98 -19.78 9.76
C LEU A 9 -41.61 -20.21 9.20
N LEU A 10 -41.38 -19.81 7.94
CA LEU A 10 -40.03 -19.61 7.41
C LEU A 10 -39.41 -18.40 8.14
N LYS A 11 -39.03 -18.55 9.41
CA LYS A 11 -38.22 -17.57 10.14
C LYS A 11 -36.74 -17.79 9.81
N ARG A 12 -36.35 -17.48 8.57
CA ARG A 12 -34.97 -17.09 8.31
C ARG A 12 -34.90 -15.59 8.55
N PRO A 13 -34.21 -15.08 9.58
CA PRO A 13 -33.88 -13.68 9.59
C PRO A 13 -33.00 -13.44 8.36
N LEU A 14 -33.57 -12.77 7.35
CA LEU A 14 -32.79 -12.04 6.36
C LEU A 14 -31.88 -11.15 7.18
N ARG A 15 -30.61 -11.57 7.29
CA ARG A 15 -29.55 -10.82 7.92
C ARG A 15 -29.50 -9.51 7.15
N ALA A 16 -30.13 -8.49 7.70
CA ALA A 16 -30.02 -7.13 7.22
C ALA A 16 -28.52 -6.85 7.25
N HIS A 17 -27.88 -6.84 6.09
CA HIS A 17 -26.57 -6.25 5.93
C HIS A 17 -26.78 -4.78 6.22
N PRO A 18 -26.21 -4.22 7.31
CA PRO A 18 -26.20 -2.78 7.46
C PRO A 18 -25.38 -2.22 6.30
N SER A 19 -26.11 -1.67 5.34
CA SER A 19 -25.75 -0.45 4.62
C SER A 19 -24.26 -0.29 4.34
N LEU A 20 -23.88 -0.68 3.13
CA LEU A 20 -22.62 -0.40 2.44
C LEU A 20 -22.36 1.10 2.19
N VAL A 21 -22.91 2.00 3.00
CA VAL A 21 -22.79 3.43 2.83
C VAL A 21 -22.74 4.07 4.21
N SER A 22 -21.53 4.36 4.70
CA SER A 22 -21.18 5.51 5.55
C SER A 22 -19.79 5.34 6.19
N ARG A 23 -18.72 5.35 5.39
CA ARG A 23 -17.36 5.66 5.89
C ARG A 23 -16.50 6.39 4.86
N LEU A 24 -17.10 7.34 4.13
CA LEU A 24 -16.38 8.43 3.49
C LEU A 24 -16.35 9.59 4.49
N GLY A 25 -15.17 9.98 4.98
CA GLY A 25 -15.05 11.28 5.66
C GLY A 25 -13.87 11.47 6.61
N LEU A 26 -13.58 10.53 7.53
CA LEU A 26 -12.63 10.82 8.63
C LEU A 26 -11.50 9.80 8.81
N GLY A 27 -11.58 8.60 8.22
CA GLY A 27 -10.51 7.59 8.27
C GLY A 27 -9.49 7.67 7.11
N PHE A 28 -9.86 8.30 6.00
CA PHE A 28 -9.02 8.38 4.81
C PHE A 28 -7.84 9.37 4.97
N GLY A 29 -8.01 10.47 5.71
CA GLY A 29 -6.95 11.46 5.90
C GLY A 29 -5.76 10.92 6.71
N PHE A 30 -6.02 10.34 7.90
CA PHE A 30 -4.96 9.82 8.76
C PHE A 30 -4.29 8.54 8.23
N GLY A 31 -5.06 7.65 7.59
CA GLY A 31 -4.50 6.46 6.93
C GLY A 31 -3.63 6.83 5.73
N MET A 32 -4.06 7.82 4.94
CA MET A 32 -3.29 8.36 3.83
C MET A 32 -2.05 9.12 4.32
N LEU A 33 -2.15 9.93 5.38
CA LEU A 33 -1.00 10.62 6.01
C LEU A 33 0.04 9.62 6.53
N ARG A 34 -0.39 8.59 7.26
CA ARG A 34 0.51 7.54 7.75
C ARG A 34 1.19 6.77 6.62
N THR A 35 0.45 6.48 5.55
CA THR A 35 1.00 5.81 4.37
C THR A 35 2.00 6.72 3.65
N TRP A 36 1.70 8.00 3.53
CA TRP A 36 2.60 9.01 2.98
C TRP A 36 3.86 9.15 3.82
N GLN A 37 3.74 9.24 5.13
CA GLN A 37 4.86 9.34 6.04
C GLN A 37 5.74 8.09 5.98
N ARG A 38 5.14 6.89 5.92
CA ARG A 38 5.89 5.65 5.74
C ARG A 38 6.62 5.59 4.40
N ARG A 39 5.96 6.02 3.31
CA ARG A 39 6.59 6.10 1.98
C ARG A 39 7.72 7.13 1.95
N TRP A 40 7.53 8.27 2.61
CA TRP A 40 8.54 9.31 2.75
C TRP A 40 9.75 8.78 3.52
N SER A 41 9.55 8.20 4.70
CA SER A 41 10.63 7.58 5.48
C SER A 41 11.35 6.49 4.70
N ASN A 42 10.62 5.65 3.94
CA ASN A 42 11.24 4.62 3.12
C ASN A 42 12.09 5.20 1.99
N ARG A 43 11.63 6.29 1.34
CA ARG A 43 12.44 7.00 0.33
C ARG A 43 13.70 7.62 0.94
N GLN A 44 13.58 8.20 2.13
CA GLN A 44 14.73 8.79 2.84
C GLN A 44 15.74 7.73 3.27
N ALA A 45 15.28 6.57 3.76
CA ALA A 45 16.14 5.43 4.08
C ALA A 45 16.88 4.92 2.83
N LEU A 46 16.15 4.72 1.72
CA LEU A 46 16.77 4.34 0.45
C LEU A 46 17.80 5.37 0.00
N ARG A 47 17.47 6.66 0.02
CA ARG A 47 18.44 7.73 -0.30
C ARG A 47 19.70 7.61 0.55
N HIS A 48 19.56 7.42 1.87
CA HIS A 48 20.69 7.26 2.77
C HIS A 48 21.57 6.06 2.40
N ASP A 49 20.95 4.89 2.20
CA ASP A 49 21.64 3.65 1.87
C ASP A 49 22.38 3.75 0.52
N PHE A 50 21.74 4.38 -0.47
CA PHE A 50 22.36 4.63 -1.78
C PHE A 50 23.46 5.69 -1.70
N HIS A 51 23.28 6.78 -0.96
CA HIS A 51 24.29 7.85 -0.86
C HIS A 51 25.57 7.38 -0.15
N GLY A 52 25.47 6.41 0.76
CA GLY A 52 26.61 5.75 1.40
C GLY A 52 27.12 4.49 0.67
N ALA A 53 26.48 4.09 -0.43
CA ALA A 53 26.81 2.86 -1.11
C ALA A 53 28.19 2.91 -1.77
N SER A 54 28.99 1.86 -1.58
CA SER A 54 30.25 1.74 -2.28
C SER A 54 30.03 1.45 -3.77
N PRO A 55 30.90 1.93 -4.67
CA PRO A 55 30.80 1.63 -6.10
C PRO A 55 30.79 0.12 -6.41
N GLN A 56 31.45 -0.68 -5.57
CA GLN A 56 31.48 -2.14 -5.69
C GLN A 56 30.13 -2.79 -5.36
N TRP A 57 29.43 -2.24 -4.35
CA TRP A 57 28.09 -2.70 -4.01
C TRP A 57 27.10 -2.35 -5.13
N LEU A 58 27.18 -1.14 -5.70
CA LEU A 58 26.35 -0.74 -6.83
C LEU A 58 26.57 -1.64 -8.05
N ALA A 59 27.83 -1.91 -8.42
CA ALA A 59 28.16 -2.79 -9.54
C ALA A 59 27.64 -4.23 -9.34
N ARG A 60 27.60 -4.71 -8.09
CA ARG A 60 27.00 -6.01 -7.77
C ARG A 60 25.50 -6.00 -7.97
N ILE A 61 24.80 -4.98 -7.44
CA ILE A 61 23.36 -4.82 -7.63
C ILE A 61 23.04 -4.74 -9.12
N GLU A 62 23.73 -3.87 -9.87
CA GLU A 62 23.54 -3.69 -11.33
C GLU A 62 23.64 -5.02 -12.07
N ARG A 63 24.65 -5.84 -11.78
CA ARG A 63 24.78 -7.18 -12.36
C ARG A 63 23.60 -8.08 -11.99
N ASP A 64 23.16 -8.07 -10.73
CA ASP A 64 22.10 -8.95 -10.24
C ASP A 64 20.73 -8.61 -10.87
N ILE A 65 20.49 -7.34 -11.21
CA ILE A 65 19.25 -6.88 -11.86
C ILE A 65 19.37 -6.74 -13.39
N GLY A 66 20.54 -7.06 -13.96
CA GLY A 66 20.80 -7.00 -15.40
C GLY A 66 20.89 -5.58 -15.97
N LEU A 67 21.27 -4.59 -15.15
CA LEU A 67 21.57 -3.23 -15.61
C LEU A 67 23.00 -3.14 -16.15
N GLU A 68 23.22 -2.16 -17.03
CA GLU A 68 24.55 -1.81 -17.50
C GLU A 68 25.36 -1.18 -16.34
N PRO A 69 26.66 -1.54 -16.18
CA PRO A 69 27.49 -0.99 -15.12
C PRO A 69 27.54 0.54 -15.15
N GLY A 70 27.30 1.18 -14.01
CA GLY A 70 27.27 2.64 -13.88
C GLY A 70 25.88 3.26 -14.07
N THR A 71 24.88 2.51 -14.54
CA THR A 71 23.50 3.02 -14.69
C THR A 71 22.94 3.55 -13.37
N LEU A 72 23.15 2.84 -12.25
CA LEU A 72 22.68 3.30 -10.93
C LEU A 72 23.45 4.51 -10.46
N LYS A 73 24.75 4.58 -10.76
CA LYS A 73 25.58 5.74 -10.42
C LYS A 73 25.06 7.00 -11.13
N ASP A 74 24.76 6.90 -12.42
CA ASP A 74 24.22 8.01 -13.21
C ASP A 74 22.80 8.39 -12.76
N GLU A 75 21.97 7.39 -12.42
CA GLU A 75 20.64 7.63 -11.84
C GLU A 75 20.73 8.41 -10.52
N MET A 76 21.69 8.08 -9.67
CA MET A 76 21.91 8.73 -8.37
C MET A 76 22.46 10.16 -8.48
N GLN A 77 23.02 10.55 -9.62
CA GLN A 77 23.41 11.95 -9.86
C GLN A 77 22.22 12.87 -10.17
N LYS A 78 21.03 12.31 -10.40
CA LYS A 78 19.84 13.11 -10.69
C LYS A 78 19.43 13.93 -9.47
N PRO A 79 18.85 15.14 -9.69
CA PRO A 79 18.43 16.02 -8.59
C PRO A 79 17.40 15.39 -7.66
N PHE A 80 16.65 14.39 -8.13
CA PHE A 80 15.76 13.60 -7.28
C PHE A 80 16.48 12.90 -6.11
N TRP A 81 17.78 12.62 -6.21
CA TRP A 81 18.55 11.90 -5.20
C TRP A 81 19.49 12.80 -4.38
N SER A 82 19.77 14.02 -4.83
CA SER A 82 20.74 14.95 -4.22
C SER A 82 20.14 15.91 -3.18
N GLU A 83 18.84 15.81 -2.89
CA GLU A 83 18.12 16.62 -1.89
C GLU A 83 18.05 15.96 -0.50
#